data_AF-A0A7J8Q1E4-F1
#
_entry.id   AF-A0A7J8Q1E4-F1
#
_cell.length_a   1.000
_cell.length_b   1.000
_cell.length_c   1.000
_cell.angle_alpha   90.00
_cell.angle_beta   90.00
_cell.angle_gamma   90.00
#
_symmetry.space_group_name_H-M   'P 1'
#
loop_
_entity.id
_entity.type
_entity.pdbx_description
1 polymer ?
#
loop_
_entity_poly.entity_id
_entity_poly.type
_entity_poly.pdbx_seq_one_letter_code
_entity_poly.pdbx_strand_id
1 'polypeptide(L)'
;MLLAACPQVQPTVDIKTVLSRLMDRLSKYAASSADVLTEFLQVEAFTKLSNAIEKVIEVQVDMPAVGAITLYVSLLTFTLRVHPDRLDYVDQVLGACVKKLSSIPKLEDSRATKQVVALLSAPLEKYNDTVTALKISNYPRVMDHLDNGTNKVMAMVEVLFELIKGLIKDLDGATDELDEEDFKDEQNSVAKLIHMLYNNEPEEMLKIICIVWKHTMAGGPKRLPFTVPSLVFSALRLVRQLQGQEGDIVGEEVPATPKKIFQLLSQ
;
A
#
# COMPACT_ATOMS: atom_id res chain seq x y z
N MET A 1 -29.88 -14.05 -2.00
CA MET A 1 -30.14 -14.55 -3.37
C MET A 1 -29.14 -14.03 -4.39
N LEU A 2 -28.91 -12.71 -4.50
CA LEU A 2 -28.09 -12.15 -5.60
C LEU A 2 -26.61 -12.60 -5.56
N LEU A 3 -25.95 -12.55 -4.39
CA LEU A 3 -24.55 -13.03 -4.24
C LEU A 3 -24.39 -14.53 -4.47
N ALA A 4 -25.44 -15.33 -4.25
CA ALA A 4 -25.42 -16.77 -4.51
C ALA A 4 -25.52 -17.08 -6.01
N ALA A 5 -26.07 -16.15 -6.80
CA ALA A 5 -26.18 -16.28 -8.25
C ALA A 5 -24.91 -15.81 -8.99
N CYS A 6 -24.08 -14.94 -8.37
CA CYS A 6 -22.87 -14.39 -8.99
C CYS A 6 -21.86 -15.44 -9.50
N PRO A 7 -21.60 -16.57 -8.80
CA PRO A 7 -20.72 -17.62 -9.31
C PRO A 7 -21.34 -18.48 -10.42
N GLN A 8 -22.66 -18.42 -10.63
CA GLN A 8 -23.39 -19.22 -11.62
C GLN A 8 -23.53 -18.49 -12.97
N VAL A 9 -23.06 -17.25 -13.05
CA VAL A 9 -23.17 -16.43 -14.26
C VAL A 9 -22.14 -16.88 -15.30
N GLN A 10 -22.52 -16.86 -16.58
CA GLN A 10 -21.63 -17.23 -17.68
C GLN A 10 -20.31 -16.41 -17.63
N PRO A 11 -19.16 -17.01 -17.99
CA PRO A 11 -17.84 -16.36 -17.94
C PRO A 11 -17.73 -15.05 -18.74
N THR A 12 -18.61 -14.85 -19.72
CA THR A 12 -18.70 -13.65 -20.57
C THR A 12 -19.28 -12.42 -19.86
N VAL A 13 -19.93 -12.59 -18.70
CA VAL A 13 -20.51 -11.47 -17.96
C VAL A 13 -19.44 -10.82 -17.08
N ASP A 14 -19.35 -9.48 -17.16
CA ASP A 14 -18.45 -8.65 -16.34
C ASP A 14 -18.93 -8.57 -14.88
N ILE A 15 -18.81 -9.70 -14.18
CA ILE A 15 -19.21 -9.87 -12.79
C ILE A 15 -18.40 -8.97 -11.86
N LYS A 16 -17.15 -8.65 -12.25
CA LYS A 16 -16.29 -7.68 -11.59
C LYS A 16 -17.00 -6.34 -11.47
N THR A 17 -17.44 -5.77 -12.60
CA THR A 17 -18.13 -4.47 -12.61
C THR A 17 -19.42 -4.50 -11.81
N VAL A 18 -20.19 -5.59 -11.87
CA VAL A 18 -21.44 -5.72 -11.10
C VAL A 18 -21.18 -5.70 -9.60
N LEU A 19 -20.24 -6.52 -9.11
CA LEU A 19 -19.92 -6.60 -7.68
C LEU A 19 -19.25 -5.32 -7.16
N SER A 20 -18.32 -4.74 -7.92
CA SER A 20 -17.71 -3.45 -7.57
C SER A 20 -18.76 -2.33 -7.44
N ARG A 21 -19.70 -2.22 -8.39
CA ARG A 21 -20.79 -1.23 -8.31
C ARG A 21 -21.75 -1.48 -7.15
N LEU A 22 -22.04 -2.74 -6.84
CA LEU A 22 -22.86 -3.09 -5.68
C LEU A 22 -22.20 -2.61 -4.39
N MET A 23 -20.92 -2.95 -4.18
CA MET A 23 -20.17 -2.54 -3.00
C MET A 23 -20.05 -1.01 -2.89
N ASP A 24 -19.81 -0.31 -3.99
CA ASP A 24 -19.77 1.17 -4.00
C ASP A 24 -21.12 1.77 -3.58
N ARG A 25 -22.24 1.24 -4.10
CA ARG A 25 -23.58 1.71 -3.71
C ARG A 25 -23.89 1.43 -2.24
N LEU A 26 -23.56 0.24 -1.73
CA LEU A 26 -23.74 -0.10 -0.32
C LEU A 26 -22.86 0.79 0.58
N SER A 27 -21.63 1.05 0.16
CA SER A 27 -20.70 1.95 0.85
C SER A 27 -21.27 3.36 0.95
N LYS A 28 -21.79 3.91 -0.16
CA LYS A 28 -22.41 5.24 -0.17
C LYS A 28 -23.66 5.31 0.69
N TYR A 29 -24.47 4.25 0.67
CA TYR A 29 -25.68 4.17 1.50
C TYR A 29 -25.34 4.16 2.99
N ALA A 30 -24.34 3.38 3.40
CA ALA A 30 -23.83 3.39 4.78
C ALA A 30 -23.30 4.76 5.23
N ALA A 31 -22.73 5.56 4.33
CA ALA A 31 -22.31 6.92 4.66
C ALA A 31 -23.49 7.90 4.86
N SER A 32 -24.67 7.57 4.32
CA SER A 32 -25.85 8.44 4.40
C SER A 32 -26.82 8.07 5.54
N SER A 33 -26.65 6.91 6.18
CA SER A 33 -27.51 6.45 7.28
C SER A 33 -26.74 5.57 8.26
N ALA A 34 -26.66 6.01 9.52
CA ALA A 34 -25.97 5.28 10.59
C ALA A 34 -26.70 3.98 10.98
N ASP A 35 -28.03 3.94 10.87
CA ASP A 35 -28.83 2.75 11.22
C ASP A 35 -28.49 1.54 10.34
N VAL A 36 -28.10 1.80 9.09
CA VAL A 36 -27.70 0.80 8.10
C VAL A 36 -26.41 0.07 8.50
N LEU A 37 -25.51 0.72 9.26
CA LEU A 37 -24.28 0.08 9.74
C LEU A 37 -24.60 -1.10 10.65
N THR A 38 -25.61 -0.94 11.50
CA THR A 38 -26.09 -2.00 12.40
C THR A 38 -26.70 -3.15 11.62
N GLU A 39 -27.50 -2.85 10.60
CA GLU A 39 -28.06 -3.89 9.72
C GLU A 39 -26.94 -4.66 8.99
N PHE A 40 -25.93 -3.96 8.47
CA PHE A 40 -24.79 -4.58 7.79
C PHE A 40 -23.97 -5.48 8.71
N LEU A 41 -23.80 -5.10 9.98
CA LEU A 41 -23.21 -5.97 11.00
C LEU A 41 -24.09 -7.20 11.25
N GLN A 42 -25.39 -7.03 11.47
CA GLN A 42 -26.32 -8.13 11.76
C GLN A 42 -26.40 -9.16 10.63
N VAL A 43 -26.36 -8.70 9.37
CA VAL A 43 -26.41 -9.60 8.22
C VAL A 43 -25.03 -10.13 7.82
N GLU A 44 -23.97 -9.80 8.55
CA GLU A 44 -22.58 -10.16 8.25
C GLU A 44 -22.20 -9.79 6.80
N ALA A 45 -22.49 -8.55 6.42
CA ALA A 45 -22.33 -8.08 5.05
C ALA A 45 -20.91 -8.30 4.51
N PHE A 46 -19.89 -8.02 5.33
CA PHE A 46 -18.49 -8.29 5.00
C PHE A 46 -18.26 -9.76 4.63
N THR A 47 -18.62 -10.69 5.53
CA THR A 47 -18.42 -12.13 5.33
C THR A 47 -19.11 -12.63 4.07
N LYS A 48 -20.34 -12.17 3.81
CA LYS A 48 -21.09 -12.54 2.60
C LYS A 48 -20.44 -12.01 1.32
N LEU A 49 -19.95 -10.77 1.34
CA LEU A 49 -19.29 -10.16 0.18
C LEU A 49 -17.91 -10.80 -0.07
N SER A 50 -17.12 -11.01 0.97
CA SER A 50 -15.81 -11.68 0.91
C SER A 50 -15.95 -13.08 0.31
N ASN A 51 -16.82 -13.92 0.87
CA ASN A 51 -17.07 -15.27 0.35
C ASN A 51 -17.59 -15.28 -1.10
N ALA A 52 -18.40 -14.28 -1.48
CA ALA A 52 -18.89 -14.18 -2.85
C ALA A 52 -17.78 -13.83 -3.84
N ILE A 53 -16.88 -12.92 -3.47
CA ILE A 53 -15.72 -12.54 -4.28
C ILE A 53 -14.76 -13.71 -4.43
N GLU A 54 -14.44 -14.41 -3.34
CA GLU A 54 -13.56 -15.59 -3.38
C GLU A 54 -14.12 -16.65 -4.33
N LYS A 55 -15.41 -17.01 -4.20
CA LYS A 55 -16.07 -17.97 -5.10
C LYS A 55 -16.07 -17.52 -6.56
N VAL A 56 -16.28 -16.24 -6.82
CA VAL A 56 -16.27 -15.70 -8.18
C VAL A 56 -14.87 -15.80 -8.79
N ILE A 57 -13.82 -15.49 -8.03
CA ILE A 57 -12.43 -15.59 -8.48
C ILE A 57 -12.03 -17.06 -8.69
N GLU A 58 -12.51 -17.98 -7.85
CA GLU A 58 -12.27 -19.42 -7.99
C GLU A 58 -12.95 -20.01 -9.24
N VAL A 59 -14.20 -19.63 -9.50
CA VAL A 59 -14.97 -20.16 -10.63
C VAL A 59 -14.48 -19.57 -11.96
N GLN A 60 -14.04 -18.30 -11.98
CA GLN A 60 -13.49 -17.68 -13.18
C GLN A 60 -11.97 -17.88 -13.26
N VAL A 61 -11.57 -19.07 -13.69
CA VAL A 61 -10.16 -19.48 -13.82
C VAL A 61 -9.34 -18.51 -14.71
N ASP A 62 -9.96 -17.94 -15.75
CA ASP A 62 -9.32 -16.99 -16.67
C ASP A 62 -9.44 -15.52 -16.24
N MET A 63 -9.90 -15.22 -15.02
CA MET A 63 -10.04 -13.83 -14.56
C MET A 63 -8.66 -13.14 -14.53
N PRO A 64 -8.49 -12.01 -15.24
CA PRO A 64 -7.24 -11.25 -15.20
C PRO A 64 -6.90 -10.78 -13.77
N ALA A 65 -5.61 -10.66 -13.45
CA ALA A 65 -5.13 -10.18 -12.15
C ALA A 65 -5.77 -8.84 -11.76
N VAL A 66 -5.82 -7.88 -12.68
CA VAL A 66 -6.50 -6.59 -12.49
C VAL A 66 -8.00 -6.73 -12.16
N GLY A 67 -8.65 -7.80 -12.60
CA GLY A 67 -10.04 -8.10 -12.26
C GLY A 67 -10.18 -8.44 -10.78
N ALA A 68 -9.44 -9.46 -10.34
CA ALA A 68 -9.45 -9.93 -8.97
C ALA A 68 -9.00 -8.84 -7.97
N ILE A 69 -7.91 -8.12 -8.27
CA ILE A 69 -7.40 -7.07 -7.38
C ILE A 69 -8.41 -5.91 -7.26
N THR A 70 -9.09 -5.52 -8.34
CA THR A 70 -10.15 -4.50 -8.24
C THR A 70 -11.32 -4.93 -7.35
N LEU A 71 -11.69 -6.22 -7.35
CA LEU A 71 -12.70 -6.74 -6.43
C LEU A 71 -12.25 -6.60 -4.97
N TYR A 72 -10.99 -6.94 -4.67
CA TYR A 72 -10.43 -6.73 -3.34
C TYR A 72 -10.34 -5.26 -2.95
N VAL A 73 -9.95 -4.36 -3.86
CA VAL A 73 -9.98 -2.90 -3.62
C VAL A 73 -11.40 -2.44 -3.29
N SER A 74 -12.40 -2.92 -4.03
CA SER A 74 -13.80 -2.56 -3.80
C SER A 74 -14.29 -3.06 -2.43
N LEU A 75 -13.91 -4.29 -2.05
CA LEU A 75 -14.23 -4.86 -0.74
C LEU A 75 -13.52 -4.12 0.40
N LEU A 76 -12.26 -3.76 0.20
CA LEU A 76 -11.48 -2.99 1.16
C LEU A 76 -12.11 -1.63 1.42
N THR A 77 -12.43 -0.88 0.36
CA THR A 77 -13.10 0.43 0.47
C THR A 77 -14.46 0.33 1.17
N PHE A 78 -15.24 -0.71 0.89
CA PHE A 78 -16.47 -0.99 1.62
C PHE A 78 -16.19 -1.23 3.10
N THR A 79 -15.22 -2.09 3.42
CA THR A 79 -14.84 -2.45 4.78
C THR A 79 -14.38 -1.24 5.58
N LEU A 80 -13.50 -0.42 5.00
CA LEU A 80 -12.98 0.79 5.62
C LEU A 80 -14.08 1.82 5.92
N ARG A 81 -15.17 1.84 5.12
CA ARG A 81 -16.29 2.77 5.34
C ARG A 81 -17.33 2.23 6.31
N VAL A 82 -17.64 0.94 6.26
CA VAL A 82 -18.71 0.31 7.04
C VAL A 82 -18.22 -0.23 8.38
N HIS A 83 -16.97 -0.66 8.45
CA HIS A 83 -16.34 -1.27 9.61
C HIS A 83 -14.93 -0.68 9.85
N PRO A 84 -14.81 0.65 10.08
CA PRO A 84 -13.51 1.31 10.21
C PRO A 84 -12.66 0.67 11.32
N ASP A 85 -13.26 0.25 12.43
CA ASP A 85 -12.53 -0.28 13.59
C ASP A 85 -12.13 -1.76 13.46
N ARG A 86 -12.54 -2.45 12.39
CA ARG A 86 -12.31 -3.89 12.17
C ARG A 86 -11.05 -4.13 11.35
N LEU A 87 -9.89 -3.94 11.98
CA LEU A 87 -8.59 -4.20 11.38
C LEU A 87 -8.42 -5.67 10.95
N ASP A 88 -9.09 -6.59 11.62
CA ASP A 88 -9.14 -8.00 11.26
C ASP A 88 -9.79 -8.23 9.89
N TYR A 89 -10.81 -7.45 9.52
CA TYR A 89 -11.42 -7.51 8.19
C TYR A 89 -10.50 -6.91 7.12
N VAL A 90 -9.84 -5.81 7.43
CA VAL A 90 -8.84 -5.19 6.55
C VAL A 90 -7.70 -6.18 6.28
N ASP A 91 -7.15 -6.81 7.33
CA ASP A 91 -6.08 -7.82 7.21
C ASP A 91 -6.53 -9.04 6.40
N GLN A 92 -7.78 -9.49 6.56
CA GLN A 92 -8.34 -10.59 5.76
C GLN A 92 -8.37 -10.25 4.27
N VAL A 93 -8.79 -9.04 3.90
CA VAL A 93 -8.84 -8.61 2.49
C VAL A 93 -7.43 -8.52 1.91
N LEU A 94 -6.48 -7.94 2.65
CA LEU A 94 -5.08 -7.89 2.24
C LEU A 94 -4.49 -9.30 2.10
N GLY A 95 -4.74 -10.19 3.06
CA GLY A 95 -4.30 -11.58 3.02
C GLY A 95 -4.88 -12.37 1.83
N ALA A 96 -6.15 -12.17 1.50
CA ALA A 96 -6.76 -12.75 0.31
C ALA A 96 -6.10 -12.22 -0.99
N CYS A 97 -5.74 -10.93 -1.01
CA CYS A 97 -4.99 -10.35 -2.11
C CYS A 97 -3.57 -10.96 -2.23
N VAL A 98 -2.84 -11.11 -1.11
CA VAL A 98 -1.51 -11.77 -1.07
C VAL A 98 -1.59 -13.18 -1.65
N LYS A 99 -2.60 -13.98 -1.26
CA LYS A 99 -2.79 -15.33 -1.81
C LYS A 99 -2.92 -15.30 -3.33
N LYS A 100 -3.70 -14.36 -3.86
CA LYS A 100 -3.87 -14.20 -5.31
C LYS A 100 -2.59 -13.71 -5.98
N LEU A 101 -1.90 -12.72 -5.42
CA LEU A 101 -0.65 -12.20 -5.96
C LEU A 101 0.45 -13.25 -5.96
N SER A 102 0.52 -14.12 -4.94
CA SER A 102 1.50 -15.20 -4.82
C SER A 102 1.32 -16.29 -5.89
N SER A 103 0.11 -16.43 -6.45
CA SER A 103 -0.14 -17.31 -7.60
C SER A 103 0.35 -16.75 -8.94
N ILE A 104 0.74 -15.47 -8.97
CA ILE A 104 1.17 -14.77 -10.19
C ILE A 104 2.71 -14.64 -10.13
N PRO A 105 3.45 -15.29 -11.05
CA PRO A 105 4.91 -15.30 -11.00
C PRO A 105 5.55 -13.91 -11.18
N LYS A 106 4.92 -13.02 -11.94
CA LYS A 106 5.33 -11.61 -12.09
C LYS A 106 4.17 -10.70 -12.48
N LEU A 107 3.99 -9.59 -11.79
CA LEU A 107 2.90 -8.64 -12.03
C LEU A 107 3.28 -7.57 -13.08
N GLU A 108 3.19 -7.92 -14.36
CA GLU A 108 3.59 -7.00 -15.44
C GLU A 108 2.51 -5.97 -15.83
N ASP A 109 1.22 -6.31 -15.66
CA ASP A 109 0.09 -5.41 -16.02
C ASP A 109 0.12 -4.14 -15.16
N SER A 110 0.38 -2.99 -15.81
CA SER A 110 0.40 -1.68 -15.17
C SER A 110 -0.91 -1.29 -14.50
N ARG A 111 -2.05 -1.76 -15.02
CA ARG A 111 -3.36 -1.53 -14.43
C ARG A 111 -3.52 -2.35 -13.16
N ALA A 112 -3.03 -3.59 -13.14
CA ALA A 112 -3.03 -4.42 -11.94
C ALA A 112 -2.13 -3.82 -10.86
N THR A 113 -0.93 -3.35 -11.21
CA THR A 113 -0.05 -2.62 -10.28
C THR A 113 -0.75 -1.42 -9.66
N LYS A 114 -1.42 -0.58 -10.47
CA LYS A 114 -2.20 0.57 -9.97
C LYS A 114 -3.30 0.17 -8.98
N GLN A 115 -3.91 -1.00 -9.16
CA GLN A 115 -4.91 -1.50 -8.23
C GLN A 115 -4.29 -1.99 -6.91
N VAL A 116 -3.10 -2.60 -6.94
CA VAL A 116 -2.37 -2.95 -5.71
C VAL A 116 -1.98 -1.67 -4.95
N VAL A 117 -1.56 -0.62 -5.65
CA VAL A 117 -1.31 0.69 -5.02
C VAL A 117 -2.58 1.22 -4.37
N ALA A 118 -3.70 1.24 -5.09
CA ALA A 118 -4.98 1.68 -4.52
C ALA A 118 -5.38 0.85 -3.28
N LEU A 119 -5.08 -0.45 -3.28
CA LEU A 119 -5.32 -1.33 -2.13
C LEU A 119 -4.48 -0.92 -0.91
N LEU A 120 -3.22 -0.53 -1.10
CA LEU A 120 -2.31 -0.11 -0.04
C LEU A 120 -2.54 1.33 0.43
N SER A 121 -3.03 2.20 -0.46
CA SER A 121 -3.36 3.59 -0.16
C SER A 121 -4.66 3.73 0.64
N ALA A 122 -5.68 2.91 0.35
CA ALA A 122 -6.99 3.08 0.97
C ALA A 122 -6.99 3.04 2.52
N PRO A 123 -6.26 2.11 3.20
CA PRO A 123 -6.15 2.13 4.65
C PRO A 123 -5.42 3.38 5.17
N LEU A 124 -4.36 3.82 4.48
CA LEU A 124 -3.60 5.02 4.85
C LEU A 124 -4.42 6.30 4.73
N GLU A 125 -5.32 6.37 3.76
CA GLU A 125 -6.25 7.50 3.60
C GLU A 125 -7.36 7.50 4.65
N LYS A 126 -7.77 6.31 5.13
CA LYS A 126 -8.89 6.18 6.06
C LYS A 126 -8.49 6.33 7.52
N TYR A 127 -7.34 5.80 7.91
CA TYR A 127 -6.87 5.85 9.29
C TYR A 127 -6.05 7.12 9.51
N ASN A 128 -6.51 7.96 10.44
CA ASN A 128 -5.75 9.13 10.89
C ASN A 128 -4.39 8.71 11.49
N ASP A 129 -4.38 7.55 12.13
CA ASP A 129 -3.16 6.89 12.60
C ASP A 129 -2.63 5.92 11.52
N THR A 130 -1.60 6.34 10.78
CA THR A 130 -0.93 5.44 9.82
C THR A 130 -0.20 4.29 10.50
N VAL A 131 0.13 4.40 11.79
CA VAL A 131 0.71 3.31 12.56
C VAL A 131 -0.25 2.12 12.59
N THR A 132 -1.55 2.38 12.75
CA THR A 132 -2.59 1.36 12.71
C THR A 132 -2.61 0.61 11.38
N ALA A 133 -2.54 1.32 10.25
CA ALA A 133 -2.49 0.70 8.92
C ALA A 133 -1.21 -0.13 8.70
N LEU A 134 -0.06 0.38 9.15
CA LEU A 134 1.25 -0.28 8.98
C LEU A 134 1.46 -1.46 9.93
N LYS A 135 0.73 -1.52 11.05
CA LYS A 135 0.73 -2.67 11.99
C LYS A 135 -0.05 -3.88 11.45
N ILE A 136 -0.78 -3.75 10.34
CA ILE A 136 -1.58 -4.83 9.75
C ILE A 136 -0.65 -5.91 9.17
N SER A 137 -0.84 -7.17 9.59
CA SER A 137 0.11 -8.26 9.34
C SER A 137 0.36 -8.53 7.85
N ASN A 138 -0.68 -8.44 7.01
CA ASN A 138 -0.55 -8.70 5.58
C ASN A 138 -0.21 -7.45 4.76
N TYR A 139 -0.14 -6.26 5.36
CA TYR A 139 0.26 -5.03 4.68
C TYR A 139 1.67 -5.12 4.05
N PRO A 140 2.74 -5.46 4.81
CA PRO A 140 4.08 -5.61 4.23
C PRO A 140 4.13 -6.72 3.16
N ARG A 141 3.35 -7.78 3.33
CA ARG A 141 3.30 -8.90 2.37
C ARG A 141 2.67 -8.52 1.03
N VAL A 142 1.72 -7.57 1.00
CA VAL A 142 1.20 -7.05 -0.27
C VAL A 142 2.26 -6.18 -0.95
N MET A 143 3.05 -5.45 -0.15
CA MET A 143 4.12 -4.59 -0.62
C MET A 143 5.26 -5.38 -1.29
N ASP A 144 5.59 -6.56 -0.78
CA ASP A 144 6.62 -7.45 -1.34
C ASP A 144 6.35 -7.84 -2.82
N HIS A 145 5.09 -7.82 -3.27
CA HIS A 145 4.69 -8.25 -4.62
C HIS A 145 4.72 -7.13 -5.66
N LEU A 146 5.24 -5.95 -5.32
CA LEU A 146 5.28 -4.77 -6.20
C LEU A 146 6.56 -4.65 -7.05
N ASP A 147 7.29 -5.75 -7.27
CA ASP A 147 8.66 -5.77 -7.79
C ASP A 147 8.90 -5.16 -9.21
N ASN A 148 9.93 -4.31 -9.25
CA ASN A 148 10.93 -3.95 -10.30
C ASN A 148 10.54 -3.46 -11.70
N GLY A 149 9.50 -2.64 -11.82
CA GLY A 149 9.47 -1.65 -12.90
C GLY A 149 9.86 -0.28 -12.35
N THR A 150 11.10 0.19 -12.56
CA THR A 150 11.64 1.44 -11.99
C THR A 150 10.63 2.60 -11.97
N ASN A 151 9.93 2.83 -13.09
CA ASN A 151 8.97 3.94 -13.20
C ASN A 151 7.69 3.74 -12.37
N LYS A 152 7.23 2.50 -12.18
CA LYS A 152 6.04 2.20 -11.39
C LYS A 152 6.34 2.27 -9.89
N VAL A 153 7.50 1.76 -9.47
CA VAL A 153 7.95 1.83 -8.07
C VAL A 153 8.22 3.28 -7.68
N MET A 154 8.92 4.06 -8.52
CA MET A 154 9.15 5.48 -8.27
C MET A 154 7.84 6.27 -8.16
N ALA A 155 6.90 6.07 -9.09
CA ALA A 155 5.60 6.74 -9.03
C ALA A 155 4.80 6.33 -7.79
N MET A 156 4.93 5.08 -7.34
CA MET A 156 4.28 4.59 -6.13
C MET A 156 4.89 5.18 -4.87
N VAL A 157 6.22 5.25 -4.76
CA VAL A 157 6.90 5.88 -3.62
C VAL A 157 6.55 7.37 -3.55
N GLU A 158 6.53 8.06 -4.70
CA GLU A 158 6.10 9.47 -4.75
C GLU A 158 4.64 9.64 -4.28
N VAL A 159 3.71 8.82 -4.78
CA VAL A 159 2.30 8.85 -4.36
C VAL A 159 2.16 8.53 -2.87
N LEU A 160 2.86 7.52 -2.38
CA LEU A 160 2.82 7.11 -0.98
C LEU A 160 3.30 8.24 -0.06
N PHE A 161 4.42 8.89 -0.39
CA PHE A 161 4.96 10.00 0.40
C PHE A 161 4.09 11.27 0.30
N GLU A 162 3.42 11.51 -0.82
CA GLU A 162 2.41 12.56 -0.90
C GLU A 162 1.16 12.25 -0.06
N LEU A 163 0.74 10.98 0.05
CA LEU A 163 -0.39 10.59 0.90
C LEU A 163 -0.08 10.75 2.39
N ILE A 164 1.14 10.39 2.82
CA ILE A 164 1.57 10.54 4.23
C ILE A 164 2.19 11.91 4.52
N LYS A 165 2.01 12.90 3.63
CA LYS A 165 2.67 14.21 3.71
C LYS A 165 2.44 14.92 5.05
N GLY A 166 1.26 14.79 5.63
CA GLY A 166 0.94 15.36 6.95
C GLY A 166 1.69 14.73 8.13
N LEU A 167 2.27 13.54 7.93
CA LEU A 167 3.08 12.84 8.93
C LEU A 167 4.58 13.02 8.74
N ILE A 168 4.98 13.42 7.54
CA ILE A 168 6.38 13.71 7.24
C ILE A 168 6.67 15.19 7.30
N LYS A 169 5.68 16.08 7.13
CA LYS A 169 5.83 17.54 7.12
C LYS A 169 4.76 18.20 7.98
N ASP A 170 5.17 19.20 8.75
CA ASP A 170 4.25 20.02 9.52
C ASP A 170 3.32 20.81 8.58
N LEU A 171 2.02 20.67 8.79
CA LEU A 171 0.99 21.45 8.10
C LEU A 171 0.81 22.78 8.82
N ASP A 172 0.83 23.89 8.06
CA ASP A 172 0.61 25.22 8.62
C ASP A 172 -0.82 25.33 9.19
N GLY A 173 -0.94 25.44 10.51
CA GLY A 173 -2.16 25.99 11.14
C GLY A 173 -2.96 25.11 12.11
N ALA A 174 -2.47 23.97 12.59
CA ALA A 174 -3.12 23.26 13.70
C ALA A 174 -2.09 22.69 14.67
N THR A 175 -1.68 23.49 15.65
CA THR A 175 -1.20 22.95 16.94
C THR A 175 -2.41 22.50 17.74
N ASP A 176 -3.00 21.38 17.36
CA ASP A 176 -3.51 20.50 18.41
C ASP A 176 -2.25 19.95 19.10
N GLU A 177 -2.21 20.05 20.42
CA GLU A 177 -1.17 19.40 21.24
C GLU A 177 -1.31 17.88 21.01
N LEU A 178 -0.67 17.37 19.96
CA LEU A 178 -0.49 15.93 19.77
C LEU A 178 0.26 15.42 21.00
N ASP A 179 -0.24 14.35 21.61
CA ASP A 179 0.48 13.63 22.65
C ASP A 179 1.90 13.31 22.15
N GLU A 180 2.92 13.60 22.95
CA GLU A 180 4.31 13.33 22.57
C GLU A 180 4.54 11.84 22.30
N GLU A 181 3.78 10.96 22.96
CA GLU A 181 3.84 9.52 22.72
C GLU A 181 3.28 9.16 21.34
N ASP A 182 2.11 9.68 20.99
CA ASP A 182 1.46 9.45 19.69
C ASP A 182 2.33 10.00 18.54
N PHE A 183 2.85 11.23 18.68
CA PHE A 183 3.75 11.82 17.70
C PHE A 183 4.98 10.94 17.46
N LYS A 184 5.59 10.43 18.54
CA LYS A 184 6.76 9.56 18.44
C LYS A 184 6.44 8.24 17.76
N ASP A 185 5.26 7.66 18.03
CA ASP A 185 4.80 6.42 17.39
C ASP A 185 4.54 6.60 15.89
N GLU A 186 3.95 7.73 15.49
CA GLU A 186 3.82 8.13 14.09
C GLU A 186 5.20 8.22 13.41
N GLN A 187 6.14 8.95 14.03
CA GLN A 187 7.48 9.13 13.46
C GLN A 187 8.27 7.82 13.37
N ASN A 188 8.14 6.95 14.37
CA ASN A 188 8.72 5.59 14.33
C ASN A 188 8.14 4.75 13.19
N SER A 189 6.89 4.99 12.80
CA SER A 189 6.22 4.23 11.74
C SER A 189 6.60 4.73 10.35
N VAL A 190 6.79 6.05 10.19
CA VAL A 190 7.45 6.60 9.00
C VAL A 190 8.86 6.02 8.86
N ALA A 191 9.62 5.94 9.95
CA ALA A 191 10.95 5.34 9.92
C ALA A 191 10.94 3.85 9.50
N LYS A 192 9.96 3.08 10.00
CA LYS A 192 9.74 1.68 9.56
C LYS A 192 9.39 1.62 8.07
N LEU A 193 8.54 2.52 7.58
CA LEU A 193 8.19 2.58 6.16
C LEU A 193 9.42 2.80 5.28
N ILE A 194 10.29 3.73 5.66
CA ILE A 194 11.55 3.99 4.95
C ILE A 194 12.45 2.75 4.91
N HIS A 195 12.45 1.94 5.98
CA HIS A 195 13.19 0.68 6.02
C HIS A 195 12.58 -0.44 5.18
N MET A 196 11.25 -0.45 5.04
CA MET A 196 10.55 -1.43 4.21
C MET A 196 10.75 -1.17 2.71
N LEU A 197 11.01 0.08 2.32
CA LEU A 197 11.39 0.41 0.96
C LEU A 197 12.77 -0.17 0.64
N TYR A 198 12.77 -1.27 -0.10
CA TYR A 198 13.98 -1.96 -0.54
C TYR A 198 13.83 -2.46 -1.97
N ASN A 199 14.93 -2.45 -2.71
CA ASN A 199 15.03 -2.97 -4.06
C ASN A 199 16.38 -3.66 -4.23
N ASN A 200 16.39 -4.82 -4.88
CA ASN A 200 17.59 -5.62 -5.11
C ASN A 200 18.52 -4.99 -6.16
N GLU A 201 17.98 -4.21 -7.10
CA GLU A 201 18.76 -3.52 -8.12
C GLU A 201 19.32 -2.18 -7.57
N PRO A 202 20.66 -2.01 -7.51
CA PRO A 202 21.26 -0.86 -6.84
C PRO A 202 20.84 0.51 -7.39
N GLU A 203 20.63 0.60 -8.69
CA GLU A 203 20.20 1.84 -9.35
C GLU A 203 18.76 2.22 -9.02
N GLU A 204 17.89 1.21 -8.93
CA GLU A 204 16.48 1.41 -8.55
C GLU A 204 16.39 1.80 -7.09
N MET A 205 17.17 1.14 -6.22
CA MET A 205 17.27 1.50 -4.81
C MET A 205 17.77 2.94 -4.61
N LEU A 206 18.77 3.38 -5.39
CA LEU A 206 19.24 4.77 -5.34
C LEU A 206 18.15 5.76 -5.71
N LYS A 207 17.36 5.48 -6.76
CA LYS A 207 16.24 6.33 -7.18
C LYS A 207 15.16 6.43 -6.09
N ILE A 208 14.84 5.32 -5.44
CA ILE A 208 13.91 5.28 -4.29
C ILE A 208 14.45 6.16 -3.15
N ILE A 209 15.72 6.00 -2.77
CA ILE A 209 16.37 6.80 -1.72
C ILE A 209 16.30 8.30 -2.05
N CYS A 210 16.54 8.69 -3.31
CA CYS A 210 16.44 10.11 -3.71
C CYS A 210 15.02 10.68 -3.52
N ILE A 211 13.98 9.91 -3.86
CA ILE A 211 12.59 10.33 -3.67
C ILE A 211 12.28 10.47 -2.16
N VAL A 212 12.61 9.44 -1.38
CA VAL A 212 12.37 9.44 0.07
C VAL A 212 13.14 10.57 0.74
N TRP A 213 14.38 10.84 0.31
CA TRP A 213 15.18 11.96 0.78
C TRP A 213 14.50 13.29 0.55
N LYS A 214 14.06 13.56 -0.69
CA LYS A 214 13.35 14.79 -1.06
C LYS A 214 12.15 15.04 -0.14
N HIS A 215 11.34 14.03 0.12
CA HIS A 215 10.15 14.15 0.97
C HIS A 215 10.48 14.25 2.46
N THR A 216 11.43 13.46 2.94
CA THR A 216 11.83 13.43 4.37
C THR A 216 12.50 14.73 4.79
N MET A 217 13.36 15.30 3.95
CA MET A 217 14.04 16.58 4.23
C MET A 217 13.07 17.76 4.37
N ALA A 218 11.86 17.66 3.81
CA ALA A 218 10.83 18.68 3.98
C ALA A 218 10.15 18.65 5.36
N GLY A 219 10.54 17.73 6.25
CA GLY A 219 9.82 17.42 7.48
C GLY A 219 10.07 18.28 8.70
N GLY A 220 11.09 19.14 8.66
CA GLY A 220 11.38 20.08 9.74
C GLY A 220 12.05 19.45 10.98
N PRO A 221 12.52 20.28 11.92
CA PRO A 221 13.45 19.88 12.96
C PRO A 221 12.89 18.89 13.98
N LYS A 222 11.56 18.80 14.15
CA LYS A 222 10.93 17.86 15.08
C LYS A 222 10.88 16.42 14.54
N ARG A 223 10.69 16.24 13.23
CA ARG A 223 10.47 14.93 12.59
C ARG A 223 11.78 14.30 12.08
N LEU A 224 12.72 15.12 11.61
CA LEU A 224 14.01 14.66 11.07
C LEU A 224 14.80 13.73 12.01
N PRO A 225 14.87 13.96 13.35
CA PRO A 225 15.60 13.07 14.25
C PRO A 225 15.11 11.62 14.25
N PHE A 226 13.87 11.36 13.83
CA PHE A 226 13.28 10.02 13.83
C PHE A 226 13.39 9.34 12.47
N THR A 227 13.22 10.09 11.38
CA THR A 227 13.07 9.54 10.02
C THR A 227 14.37 9.55 9.22
N VAL A 228 15.27 10.50 9.49
CA VAL A 228 16.58 10.56 8.82
C VAL A 228 17.48 9.37 9.18
N PRO A 229 17.56 8.90 10.44
CA PRO A 229 18.36 7.72 10.75
C PRO A 229 17.97 6.50 9.91
N SER A 230 16.67 6.22 9.76
CA SER A 230 16.20 5.11 8.91
C SER A 230 16.62 5.27 7.45
N LEU A 231 16.57 6.49 6.91
CA LEU A 231 16.99 6.78 5.54
C LEU A 231 18.50 6.60 5.36
N VAL A 232 19.29 7.09 6.31
CA VAL A 232 20.75 6.90 6.33
C VAL A 232 21.10 5.42 6.37
N PHE A 233 20.44 4.63 7.23
CA PHE A 233 20.67 3.18 7.28
C PHE A 233 20.29 2.48 5.97
N SER A 234 19.17 2.86 5.33
CA SER A 234 18.81 2.35 4.01
C SER A 234 19.85 2.70 2.94
N ALA A 235 20.40 3.92 2.97
CA ALA A 235 21.48 4.34 2.09
C ALA A 235 22.80 3.60 2.35
N LEU A 236 23.18 3.39 3.62
CA LEU A 236 24.36 2.63 4.01
C LEU A 236 24.24 1.15 3.62
N ARG A 237 23.03 0.57 3.67
CA ARG A 237 22.78 -0.78 3.18
C ARG A 237 23.06 -0.89 1.68
N LEU A 238 22.65 0.09 0.89
CA LEU A 238 22.97 0.16 -0.54
C LEU A 238 24.49 0.31 -0.79
N VAL A 239 25.19 1.13 -0.01
CA VAL A 239 26.66 1.26 -0.10
C VAL A 239 27.34 -0.09 0.13
N ARG A 240 26.92 -0.84 1.15
CA ARG A 240 27.48 -2.18 1.44
C ARG A 240 27.21 -3.17 0.31
N GLN A 241 26.03 -3.09 -0.32
CA GLN A 241 25.69 -3.93 -1.46
C GLN A 241 26.59 -3.64 -2.66
N LEU A 242 26.82 -2.36 -2.97
CA LEU A 242 27.72 -1.94 -4.06
C LEU A 242 29.17 -2.36 -3.83
N GLN A 243 29.66 -2.29 -2.60
CA GLN A 243 31.02 -2.74 -2.23
C GLN A 243 31.19 -4.27 -2.35
N GLY A 244 30.11 -5.04 -2.20
CA GLY A 244 30.14 -6.50 -2.43
C GLY A 244 30.14 -6.90 -3.90
N GLN A 245 29.86 -5.97 -4.82
CA GLN A 245 29.70 -6.21 -6.27
C GLN A 245 30.86 -5.65 -7.12
N GLU A 246 31.92 -5.08 -6.53
CA GLU A 246 33.09 -4.49 -7.24
C GLU A 246 33.88 -5.47 -8.15
N GLY A 247 33.44 -6.72 -8.32
CA GLY A 247 34.05 -7.72 -9.21
C GLY A 247 33.47 -7.81 -10.62
N ASP A 248 32.30 -7.22 -10.90
CA ASP A 248 31.67 -7.25 -12.22
C ASP A 248 30.81 -6.00 -12.38
N ILE A 249 31.01 -5.25 -13.46
CA ILE A 249 29.99 -4.65 -14.34
C ILE A 249 30.67 -3.66 -15.30
N VAL A 250 30.69 -4.07 -16.57
CA VAL A 250 30.79 -3.23 -17.77
C VAL A 250 29.37 -2.79 -18.12
N GLY A 251 29.09 -1.49 -18.21
CA GLY A 251 27.79 -0.95 -18.65
C GLY A 251 27.73 0.58 -18.62
N GLU A 252 27.16 1.19 -19.66
CA GLU A 252 27.28 2.61 -20.04
C GLU A 252 26.25 3.59 -19.39
N GLU A 253 25.42 3.18 -18.43
CA GLU A 253 24.59 4.13 -17.65
C GLU A 253 25.25 4.46 -16.31
N VAL A 254 25.24 5.74 -15.90
CA VAL A 254 26.08 6.25 -14.81
C VAL A 254 25.74 5.54 -13.49
N PRO A 255 26.56 4.57 -13.02
CA PRO A 255 26.12 3.60 -12.03
C PRO A 255 25.81 4.25 -10.69
N ALA A 256 24.98 3.59 -9.87
CA ALA A 256 24.86 3.90 -8.45
C ALA A 256 26.25 3.74 -7.81
N THR A 257 26.82 4.82 -7.30
CA THR A 257 28.15 4.81 -6.68
C THR A 257 28.07 5.23 -5.22
N PRO A 258 28.91 4.66 -4.33
CA PRO A 258 29.01 5.10 -2.96
C PRO A 258 29.24 6.62 -2.85
N LYS A 259 30.02 7.22 -3.76
CA LYS A 259 30.26 8.66 -3.82
C LYS A 259 28.98 9.49 -3.98
N LYS A 260 28.08 9.11 -4.90
CA LYS A 260 26.78 9.79 -5.07
C LYS A 260 25.91 9.66 -3.82
N ILE A 261 25.92 8.50 -3.18
CA ILE A 261 25.16 8.26 -1.95
C ILE A 261 25.68 9.16 -0.82
N PHE A 262 27.00 9.19 -0.60
CA PHE A 262 27.59 10.07 0.42
C PHE A 262 27.38 11.56 0.13
N GLN A 263 27.42 11.97 -1.14
CA GLN A 263 27.08 13.34 -1.55
C GLN A 263 25.63 13.68 -1.19
N LEU A 264 24.69 12.79 -1.47
CA LEU A 264 23.28 12.97 -1.08
C LEU A 264 23.13 13.08 0.45
N LEU A 265 23.79 12.20 1.21
CA LEU A 265 23.74 12.20 2.68
C LEU A 265 24.37 13.44 3.33
N SER A 266 25.21 14.16 2.59
CA SER A 266 25.92 15.37 3.06
C SER A 266 25.22 16.68 2.74
N GLN A 267 24.11 16.63 1.98
CA GLN A 267 23.25 17.78 1.68
C GLN A 267 22.34 18.11 2.86
#